data_AF-A0A1Q8Q6D6-F1
#
_entry.id   AF-A0A1Q8Q6D6-F1
#
_cell.length_a   1.000
_cell.length_b   1.000
_cell.length_c   1.000
_cell.angle_alpha   90.00
_cell.angle_beta   90.00
_cell.angle_gamma   90.00
#
_symmetry.space_group_name_H-M   'P 1'
#
loop_
_entity.id
_entity.type
_entity.pdbx_description
1 polymer ?
#
loop_
_entity_poly.entity_id
_entity_poly.type
_entity_poly.pdbx_seq_one_letter_code
_entity_poly.pdbx_strand_id
1 'polypeptide(L)' 'MDNLKQEYFLLRRQKKIRMVDLAAYIGCSQSLISKYETGVADMSEKKIQLYREYIEKN' A
#
# COMPACT_ATOMS: atom_id res chain seq x y z
N MET A 1 -6.99 -16.65 3.05
CA MET A 1 -7.44 -15.35 2.56
C MET A 1 -6.67 -14.31 3.33
N ASP A 2 -5.77 -13.57 2.68
CA ASP A 2 -4.91 -12.61 3.35
C ASP A 2 -5.71 -11.33 3.68
N ASN A 3 -6.56 -11.42 4.71
CA ASN A 3 -7.51 -10.38 5.12
C ASN A 3 -6.82 -9.03 5.32
N LEU A 4 -5.60 -9.04 5.86
CA LEU A 4 -4.87 -7.84 6.21
C LEU A 4 -4.59 -6.94 4.98
N LYS A 5 -4.24 -7.54 3.84
CA LYS A 5 -3.92 -6.78 2.62
C LYS A 5 -5.14 -6.06 2.08
N GLN A 6 -6.30 -6.72 2.09
CA GLN A 6 -7.58 -6.11 1.72
C GLN A 6 -8.02 -5.03 2.73
N GLU A 7 -7.81 -5.25 4.03
CA GLU A 7 -8.11 -4.25 5.07
C GLU A 7 -7.33 -2.95 4.83
N TYR A 8 -6.01 -3.02 4.62
CA TYR A 8 -5.23 -1.80 4.34
C TYR A 8 -5.58 -1.16 3.00
N PHE A 9 -5.95 -1.94 1.98
CA PHE A 9 -6.45 -1.39 0.71
C PHE A 9 -7.71 -0.55 0.93
N LEU A 10 -8.67 -1.06 1.68
CA LEU A 10 -9.90 -0.35 2.02
C LEU A 10 -9.60 0.88 2.88
N LEU A 11 -8.74 0.74 3.88
CA LEU A 11 -8.33 1.82 4.78
C LEU A 11 -7.67 2.98 4.00
N ARG A 12 -6.75 2.67 3.07
CA ARG A 12 -6.13 3.65 2.18
C ARG A 12 -7.19 4.45 1.41
N ARG A 13 -8.19 3.77 0.84
CA ARG A 13 -9.27 4.40 0.08
C ARG A 13 -10.17 5.26 0.97
N GLN A 14 -10.51 4.79 2.17
CA GLN A 14 -11.31 5.56 3.14
C GLN A 14 -10.61 6.85 3.55
N LYS A 15 -9.30 6.78 3.80
CA LYS A 15 -8.45 7.95 4.10
C LYS A 15 -8.11 8.80 2.87
N LYS A 16 -8.59 8.42 1.67
CA LYS A 16 -8.32 9.08 0.39
C LYS A 16 -6.82 9.25 0.09
N ILE A 17 -5.98 8.38 0.64
CA ILE A 17 -4.54 8.37 0.38
C ILE A 17 -4.31 7.95 -1.06
N ARG A 18 -3.65 8.79 -1.85
CA ARG A 18 -3.37 8.50 -3.25
C ARG A 18 -2.17 7.55 -3.34
N MET A 19 -2.23 6.63 -4.31
CA MET A 19 -1.13 5.69 -4.54
C MET A 19 0.19 6.41 -4.87
N VAL A 20 0.12 7.57 -5.53
CA VAL A 20 1.32 8.37 -5.87
C VAL A 20 2.05 8.88 -4.64
N ASP A 21 1.31 9.30 -3.60
CA ASP A 21 1.90 9.81 -2.36
C ASP A 21 2.55 8.66 -1.57
N LEU A 22 1.85 7.53 -1.52
CA LEU A 22 2.33 6.29 -0.91
C LEU A 22 3.59 5.75 -1.61
N ALA A 23 3.58 5.75 -2.94
CA ALA A 23 4.70 5.32 -3.76
C ALA A 23 5.93 6.22 -3.55
N ALA A 24 5.73 7.54 -3.48
CA ALA A 24 6.78 8.51 -3.18
C ALA A 24 7.39 8.29 -1.78
N TYR A 25 6.56 8.06 -0.76
CA TYR A 25 7.03 7.76 0.60
C TYR A 25 7.83 6.45 0.69
N ILE A 26 7.36 5.40 0.01
CA ILE A 26 8.02 4.08 0.01
C ILE A 26 9.28 4.06 -0.88
N GLY A 27 9.41 5.00 -1.82
CA GLY A 27 10.47 4.99 -2.84
C GLY A 27 10.24 3.91 -3.90
N CYS A 28 9.01 3.75 -4.38
CA CYS A 28 8.68 2.81 -5.45
C CYS A 28 7.74 3.42 -6.49
N SER A 29 7.38 2.67 -7.53
CA SER A 29 6.44 3.13 -8.54
C SER A 29 4.99 2.95 -8.08
N GLN A 30 4.10 3.85 -8.50
CA GLN A 30 2.66 3.71 -8.26
C GLN A 30 2.12 2.36 -8.79
N SER A 31 2.66 1.88 -9.92
CA SER A 31 2.30 0.59 -10.50
C SER A 31 2.64 -0.58 -9.57
N LEU A 32 3.71 -0.49 -8.77
CA LEU A 32 4.04 -1.52 -7.79
C LEU A 32 2.97 -1.58 -6.69
N ILE A 33 2.51 -0.43 -6.20
CA ILE A 33 1.42 -0.35 -5.21
C ILE A 33 0.14 -0.96 -5.78
N SER A 34 -0.22 -0.62 -7.01
CA SER A 34 -1.41 -1.18 -7.67
C SER A 34 -1.31 -2.70 -7.84
N LYS A 35 -0.17 -3.21 -8.30
CA LYS A 35 0.06 -4.65 -8.44
C LYS A 35 0.03 -5.36 -7.09
N TYR A 36 0.56 -4.72 -6.04
CA TYR A 36 0.43 -5.20 -4.68
C TYR A 36 -1.03 -5.30 -4.29
N GLU A 37 -1.78 -4.21 -4.27
CA GLU A 37 -3.19 -4.20 -3.84
C GLU A 37 -4.10 -5.16 -4.64
N THR A 38 -3.80 -5.39 -5.92
CA THR A 38 -4.54 -6.32 -6.80
C THR A 38 -4.07 -7.77 -6.74
N GLY A 39 -3.02 -8.07 -5.98
CA GLY A 39 -2.46 -9.42 -5.86
C GLY A 39 -1.63 -9.89 -7.06
N VAL A 40 -1.31 -8.99 -8.00
CA VAL A 40 -0.51 -9.30 -9.20
C VAL A 40 0.98 -9.45 -8.86
N ALA A 41 1.48 -8.73 -7.86
CA ALA A 41 2.85 -8.86 -7.38
C ALA A 41 2.93 -8.60 -5.88
N ASP A 42 3.97 -9.10 -5.23
CA ASP A 42 4.28 -8.72 -3.86
C ASP A 42 5.39 -7.68 -3.76
N MET A 43 5.46 -7.06 -2.60
CA MET A 43 6.53 -6.15 -2.23
C MET A 43 7.43 -6.81 -1.20
N SER A 44 8.70 -6.39 -1.13
CA SER A 44 9.59 -6.77 -0.03
C SER A 44 8.98 -6.36 1.32
N GLU A 45 9.21 -7.14 2.38
CA GLU A 45 8.69 -6.89 3.73
C GLU A 45 8.90 -5.44 4.20
N LYS A 46 10.09 -4.88 3.98
CA LYS A 46 10.40 -3.47 4.30
C LYS A 46 9.40 -2.48 3.69
N LYS A 47 9.01 -2.70 2.43
CA LYS A 47 8.04 -1.84 1.72
C LYS A 47 6.61 -2.07 2.21
N ILE A 48 6.27 -3.31 2.58
CA ILE A 48 4.97 -3.63 3.19
C ILE A 48 4.85 -2.90 4.54
N GLN A 49 5.92 -2.86 5.33
CA GLN A 49 5.92 -2.14 6.60
C GLN A 49 5.72 -0.63 6.41
N LEU A 50 6.49 0.00 5.51
CA LEU A 50 6.31 1.42 5.16
C LEU A 50 4.91 1.72 4.61
N TYR A 51 4.33 0.80 3.82
CA TYR A 51 2.97 0.92 3.31
C TYR A 51 1.94 0.99 4.44
N ARG A 52 2.05 0.11 5.44
CA ARG A 52 1.13 0.08 6.59
C ARG A 52 1.33 1.32 7.47
N GLU A 53 2.57 1.66 7.78
CA GLU A 53 2.92 2.83 8.59
C GLU A 53 2.35 4.13 8.00
N TYR A 54 2.50 4.33 6.69
CA TYR A 54 1.99 5.52 6.02
C TYR A 54 0.45 5.62 6.10
N ILE A 55 -0.25 4.50 5.94
CA ILE A 55 -1.72 4.45 6.01
C ILE A 55 -2.23 4.66 7.44
N GLU A 56 -1.53 4.15 8.45
CA GLU A 56 -1.90 4.35 9.85
C GLU A 56 -1.70 5.81 10.30
N LYS A 57 -0.62 6.43 9.85
CA LYS A 57 -0.22 7.79 10.25
C LYS A 57 -1.05 8.92 9.64
N ASN A 58 -1.65 8.72 8.45
CA ASN A 58 -2.48 9.71 7.75
C ASN A 58 -3.94 9.30 7.83
#